data_AF-A0AAD6VUQ5-F1
#
_entry.id   AF-A0AAD6VUQ5-F1
#
_cell.length_a   1.000
_cell.length_b   1.000
_cell.length_c   1.000
_cell.angle_alpha   90.00
_cell.angle_beta   90.00
_cell.angle_gamma   90.00
#
_symmetry.space_group_name_H-M   'P 1'
#
loop_
_entity.id
_entity.type
_entity.pdbx_description
1 polymer ?
#
loop_
_entity_poly.entity_id
_entity_poly.type
_entity_poly.pdbx_seq_one_letter_code
_entity_poly.pdbx_strand_id
1 'polypeptide(L)'
;MVSNASGQPTVLTKAAPAPTPPTAATTRVALPTGKSKAQRVKKSSNDPAKKRGNKGNFSAGRLAWLTERLPAYNAYADSKQKKKIGSGLSFWCSLLPDYHAAFPWRLPLKDELPEDAEILTALAHEPETDEEAAEKTQIVENAETKIMLWYGRQRQSNKTTKNPFFVTLKALRPQGPAPKRIPDVQFYLSHNDFKEGVARDFEAKGYASQPSREHLKLRCQIAKELLRKEPQNVRDRIRSEALEEHAEALRLHKDASLGLPSSNPTAQAE
;
A
#
# COMPACT_ATOMS: atom_id res chain seq x y z
N MET A 1 28.98 39.16 51.21
CA MET A 1 29.91 38.99 50.07
C MET A 1 29.18 38.14 49.04
N VAL A 2 28.27 38.69 48.23
CA VAL A 2 28.46 39.45 46.98
C VAL A 2 29.50 38.80 46.07
N SER A 3 29.04 38.14 45.00
CA SER A 3 29.54 38.29 43.62
C SER A 3 28.64 37.55 42.64
N ASN A 4 27.87 38.35 41.88
CA ASN A 4 27.19 38.00 40.65
C ASN A 4 28.20 37.77 39.53
N ALA A 5 28.02 36.75 38.70
CA ALA A 5 28.69 36.63 37.41
C ALA A 5 27.63 36.63 36.31
N SER A 6 27.55 37.77 35.63
CA SER A 6 26.77 38.08 34.44
C SER A 6 27.57 37.62 33.21
N GLY A 7 26.96 36.83 32.32
CA GLY A 7 27.54 36.39 31.06
C GLY A 7 26.53 36.62 29.93
N GLN A 8 26.90 37.47 28.99
CA GLN A 8 26.03 38.07 27.96
C GLN A 8 25.61 37.11 26.83
N PRO A 9 24.48 37.38 26.16
CA PRO A 9 24.05 36.64 24.96
C PRO A 9 24.70 37.19 23.66
N THR A 10 25.30 36.28 22.89
CA THR A 10 25.84 36.54 21.55
C THR A 10 24.71 36.70 20.52
N VAL A 11 24.65 37.87 19.89
CA VAL A 11 23.72 38.18 18.79
C VAL A 11 24.35 37.71 17.47
N LEU A 12 23.70 36.75 16.79
CA LEU A 12 24.12 36.27 15.47
C LEU A 12 23.37 37.04 14.37
N THR A 13 24.14 37.81 13.61
CA THR A 13 23.70 38.69 12.53
C THR A 13 23.25 37.89 11.31
N LYS A 14 22.02 38.13 10.87
CA LYS A 14 21.37 37.52 9.69
C LYS A 14 21.88 38.19 8.41
N ALA A 15 22.67 37.46 7.62
CA ALA A 15 23.10 37.89 6.29
C ALA A 15 21.95 37.79 5.26
N ALA A 16 21.82 38.81 4.42
CA ALA A 16 20.82 38.94 3.38
C ALA A 16 21.17 38.12 2.11
N PRO A 17 20.20 37.55 1.39
CA PRO A 17 20.43 36.90 0.10
C PRO A 17 20.47 37.90 -1.06
N ALA A 18 21.41 37.67 -1.98
CA ALA A 18 21.63 38.43 -3.22
C ALA A 18 20.56 38.13 -4.30
N PRO A 19 20.32 39.06 -5.24
CA PRO A 19 19.27 38.99 -6.25
C PRO A 19 19.62 38.09 -7.47
N THR A 20 18.61 37.35 -7.93
CA THR A 20 18.61 36.53 -9.17
C THR A 20 18.59 37.38 -10.45
N PRO A 21 19.32 36.98 -11.51
CA PRO A 21 19.18 37.58 -12.84
C PRO A 21 18.00 36.99 -13.65
N PRO A 22 17.40 37.78 -14.56
CA PRO A 22 16.28 37.36 -15.41
C PRO A 22 16.76 36.57 -16.63
N THR A 23 16.20 35.39 -16.87
CA THR A 23 16.42 34.63 -18.12
C THR A 23 15.14 34.61 -18.95
N ALA A 24 15.36 34.83 -20.25
CA ALA A 24 14.44 35.35 -21.22
C ALA A 24 13.34 34.38 -21.68
N ALA A 25 12.25 34.99 -22.12
CA ALA A 25 11.16 34.37 -22.85
C ALA A 25 11.66 33.67 -24.12
N THR A 26 11.31 32.38 -24.27
CA THR A 26 11.44 31.67 -25.55
C THR A 26 10.06 31.45 -26.15
N THR A 27 9.92 32.00 -27.35
CA THR A 27 8.77 32.03 -28.23
C THR A 27 8.27 30.65 -28.63
N ARG A 28 6.94 30.52 -28.68
CA ARG A 28 6.17 29.38 -29.18
C ARG A 28 6.46 29.11 -30.66
N VAL A 29 6.63 27.84 -31.01
CA VAL A 29 6.30 27.31 -32.34
C VAL A 29 5.24 26.22 -32.15
N ALA A 30 4.05 26.48 -32.68
CA ALA A 30 2.98 25.51 -32.78
C ALA A 30 3.20 24.65 -34.02
N LEU A 31 3.07 23.32 -33.89
CA LEU A 31 2.82 22.44 -35.03
C LEU A 31 1.57 21.56 -34.77
N PRO A 32 0.72 21.36 -35.79
CA PRO A 32 -0.55 20.66 -35.66
C PRO A 32 -0.41 19.20 -36.10
N THR A 33 -0.93 18.22 -35.33
CA THR A 33 -1.29 16.92 -35.91
C THR A 33 -2.42 16.25 -35.14
N GLY A 34 -3.42 15.79 -35.90
CA GLY A 34 -4.73 15.33 -35.47
C GLY A 34 -4.77 14.23 -34.41
N LYS A 35 -5.80 14.32 -33.57
CA LYS A 35 -6.30 13.22 -32.75
C LYS A 35 -6.96 12.18 -33.67
N SER A 36 -6.23 11.17 -34.10
CA SER A 36 -6.84 9.93 -34.60
C SER A 36 -7.24 9.07 -33.39
N LYS A 37 -8.55 8.81 -33.28
CA LYS A 37 -9.10 7.82 -32.34
C LYS A 37 -8.50 6.45 -32.68
N ALA A 38 -7.58 5.96 -31.85
CA ALA A 38 -7.15 4.58 -31.92
C ALA A 38 -8.34 3.69 -31.50
N GLN A 39 -9.04 3.15 -32.49
CA GLN A 39 -9.97 2.04 -32.31
C GLN A 39 -9.21 0.91 -31.62
N ARG A 40 -9.67 0.54 -30.44
CA ARG A 40 -9.24 -0.63 -29.68
C ARG A 40 -9.55 -1.87 -30.51
N VAL A 41 -8.59 -2.33 -31.31
CA VAL A 41 -8.64 -3.62 -31.99
C VAL A 41 -8.79 -4.69 -30.92
N LYS A 42 -9.95 -5.36 -30.92
CA LYS A 42 -10.19 -6.60 -30.17
C LYS A 42 -9.21 -7.65 -30.69
N LYS A 43 -8.09 -7.82 -29.99
CA LYS A 43 -7.15 -8.91 -30.26
C LYS A 43 -7.85 -10.23 -29.93
N SER A 44 -8.04 -11.04 -30.96
CA SER A 44 -8.64 -12.37 -30.90
C SER A 44 -7.88 -13.27 -29.92
N SER A 45 -8.63 -13.86 -29.00
CA SER A 45 -8.22 -14.83 -28.01
C SER A 45 -7.89 -16.17 -28.65
N ASN A 46 -6.60 -16.53 -28.73
CA ASN A 46 -6.21 -17.94 -28.83
C ASN A 46 -4.88 -18.29 -28.16
N ASP A 47 -4.29 -17.37 -27.39
CA ASP A 47 -3.23 -17.74 -26.46
C ASP A 47 -3.87 -18.17 -25.14
N PRO A 48 -3.51 -19.35 -24.57
CA PRO A 48 -3.92 -19.69 -23.22
C PRO A 48 -3.45 -18.56 -22.32
N ALA A 49 -4.39 -17.95 -21.58
CA ALA A 49 -4.09 -16.87 -20.67
C ALA A 49 -2.91 -17.29 -19.78
N LYS A 50 -1.71 -16.76 -20.07
CA LYS A 50 -0.54 -16.94 -19.21
C LYS A 50 -0.99 -16.45 -17.85
N LYS A 51 -1.20 -17.38 -16.91
CA LYS A 51 -1.42 -17.04 -15.50
C LYS A 51 -0.31 -16.04 -15.18
N ARG A 52 -0.67 -14.77 -14.96
CA ARG A 52 0.22 -13.77 -14.38
C ARG A 52 0.43 -14.18 -12.92
N GLY A 53 1.08 -15.33 -12.74
CA GLY A 53 1.60 -15.74 -11.46
C GLY A 53 2.53 -14.64 -11.00
N ASN A 54 2.34 -14.20 -9.77
CA ASN A 54 3.22 -13.25 -9.15
C ASN A 54 4.63 -13.86 -9.17
N LYS A 55 5.48 -13.45 -10.12
CA LYS A 55 6.89 -13.84 -10.16
C LYS A 55 7.45 -13.36 -8.84
N GLY A 56 7.73 -14.30 -7.92
CA GLY A 56 8.11 -13.99 -6.55
C GLY A 56 9.25 -12.97 -6.50
N ASN A 57 9.43 -12.32 -5.36
CA ASN A 57 10.47 -11.30 -5.21
C ASN A 57 11.91 -11.86 -5.23
N PHE A 58 12.07 -13.18 -5.30
CA PHE A 58 13.33 -13.89 -5.14
C PHE A 58 13.63 -14.72 -6.38
N SER A 59 14.90 -14.77 -6.78
CA SER A 59 15.42 -15.71 -7.77
C SER A 59 15.32 -17.17 -7.30
N ALA A 60 15.45 -18.12 -8.22
CA ALA A 60 15.32 -19.54 -7.93
C ALA A 60 16.33 -20.01 -6.85
N GLY A 61 17.59 -19.60 -6.96
CA GLY A 61 18.63 -19.92 -5.97
C GLY A 61 18.33 -19.39 -4.57
N ARG A 62 17.89 -18.12 -4.46
CA ARG A 62 17.47 -17.54 -3.17
C ARG A 62 16.27 -18.28 -2.58
N LEU A 63 15.30 -18.67 -3.42
CA LEU A 63 14.15 -19.45 -2.96
C LEU A 63 14.55 -20.84 -2.45
N ALA A 64 15.46 -21.53 -3.14
CA ALA A 64 15.95 -22.82 -2.69
C ALA A 64 16.63 -22.70 -1.31
N TRP A 65 17.51 -21.70 -1.15
CA TRP A 65 18.19 -21.41 0.11
C TRP A 65 17.22 -21.09 1.27
N LEU A 66 16.19 -20.28 0.99
CA LEU A 66 15.15 -19.94 1.98
C LEU A 66 14.30 -21.16 2.35
N THR A 67 13.98 -22.00 1.36
CA THR A 67 13.16 -23.22 1.54
C THR A 67 13.89 -24.26 2.36
N GLU A 68 15.20 -24.43 2.17
CA GLU A 68 16.05 -25.31 2.97
C GLU A 68 15.95 -24.99 4.47
N ARG A 69 15.88 -23.70 4.82
CA ARG A 69 15.82 -23.20 6.21
C ARG A 69 14.39 -23.07 6.76
N LEU A 70 13.38 -23.39 5.95
CA LEU A 70 11.97 -23.34 6.35
C LEU A 70 11.61 -24.26 7.54
N PRO A 71 12.15 -25.49 7.67
CA PRO A 71 11.91 -26.32 8.84
C PRO A 71 12.38 -25.66 10.15
N ALA A 72 13.57 -25.04 10.16
CA ALA A 72 14.09 -24.33 11.32
C ALA A 72 13.23 -23.12 11.70
N TYR A 73 12.76 -22.35 10.70
CA TYR A 73 11.81 -21.27 10.94
C TYR A 73 10.50 -21.78 11.56
N ASN A 74 9.95 -22.89 11.07
CA ASN A 74 8.71 -23.45 11.60
C ASN A 74 8.88 -23.90 13.06
N ALA A 75 9.99 -24.57 13.39
CA ALA A 75 10.33 -24.95 14.77
C ALA A 75 10.43 -23.72 15.68
N TYR A 76 11.11 -22.66 15.24
CA TYR A 76 11.16 -21.39 15.96
C TYR A 76 9.77 -20.76 16.13
N ALA A 77 8.97 -20.73 15.08
CA ALA A 77 7.66 -20.08 15.06
C ALA A 77 6.59 -20.79 15.92
N ASP A 78 6.76 -22.09 16.12
CA ASP A 78 5.89 -22.93 16.95
C ASP A 78 6.41 -23.07 18.39
N SER A 79 7.66 -22.67 18.66
CA SER A 79 8.19 -22.62 20.03
C SER A 79 7.39 -21.64 20.90
N LYS A 80 7.13 -22.03 22.16
CA LYS A 80 6.48 -21.19 23.18
C LYS A 80 7.40 -20.07 23.69
N GLN A 81 8.71 -20.24 23.54
CA GLN A 81 9.74 -19.31 23.99
C GLN A 81 10.29 -18.48 22.82
N LYS A 82 9.43 -17.72 22.15
CA LYS A 82 9.87 -16.78 21.11
C LYS A 82 10.76 -15.73 21.75
N LYS A 83 12.06 -15.84 21.49
CA LYS A 83 13.03 -14.83 21.90
C LYS A 83 12.75 -13.55 21.11
N LYS A 84 12.88 -12.39 21.76
CA LYS A 84 12.64 -11.09 21.12
C LYS A 84 13.62 -10.91 19.96
N ILE A 85 13.17 -10.28 18.87
CA ILE A 85 14.05 -9.85 17.77
C ILE A 85 15.13 -8.94 18.38
N GLY A 86 16.40 -9.22 18.07
CA GLY A 86 17.55 -8.49 18.64
C GLY A 86 18.12 -9.08 19.93
N SER A 87 17.55 -10.14 20.51
CA SER A 87 18.10 -10.76 21.73
C SER A 87 19.33 -11.66 21.49
N GLY A 88 19.95 -11.61 20.30
CA GLY A 88 21.02 -12.52 19.85
C GLY A 88 20.59 -13.96 19.59
N LEU A 89 19.54 -14.44 20.27
CA LEU A 89 19.00 -15.80 20.22
C LEU A 89 17.77 -15.95 19.31
N SER A 90 17.43 -14.91 18.54
CA SER A 90 16.31 -14.99 17.60
C SER A 90 16.75 -15.73 16.34
N PHE A 91 15.85 -16.49 15.71
CA PHE A 91 16.11 -17.15 14.42
C PHE A 91 16.67 -16.18 13.36
N TRP A 92 16.24 -14.91 13.40
CA TRP A 92 16.70 -13.88 12.48
C TRP A 92 18.16 -13.46 12.71
N CYS A 93 18.65 -13.55 13.94
CA CYS A 93 20.03 -13.19 14.29
C CYS A 93 21.06 -14.14 13.66
N SER A 94 20.70 -15.42 13.44
CA SER A 94 21.54 -16.35 12.71
C SER A 94 21.25 -16.33 11.21
N LEU A 95 19.97 -16.28 10.83
CA LEU A 95 19.56 -16.39 9.42
C LEU A 95 20.05 -15.22 8.55
N LEU A 96 19.90 -13.97 9.04
CA LEU A 96 20.14 -12.80 8.20
C LEU A 96 21.64 -12.58 7.89
N PRO A 97 22.57 -12.73 8.86
CA PRO A 97 24.00 -12.72 8.54
C PRO A 97 24.38 -13.80 7.53
N ASP A 98 23.91 -15.04 7.73
CA ASP A 98 24.17 -16.15 6.80
C ASP A 98 23.62 -15.86 5.39
N TYR A 99 22.47 -15.19 5.31
CA TYR A 99 21.87 -14.78 4.04
C TYR A 99 22.73 -13.74 3.32
N HIS A 100 23.15 -12.69 4.01
CA HIS A 100 23.97 -11.62 3.40
C HIS A 100 25.40 -12.08 3.10
N ALA A 101 25.89 -13.12 3.78
CA ALA A 101 27.13 -13.81 3.41
C ALA A 101 26.99 -14.62 2.12
N ALA A 102 25.82 -15.25 1.89
CA ALA A 102 25.54 -16.02 0.68
C ALA A 102 25.12 -15.16 -0.53
N PHE A 103 24.47 -14.03 -0.29
CA PHE A 103 23.91 -13.16 -1.32
C PHE A 103 24.39 -11.71 -1.12
N PRO A 104 25.33 -11.22 -1.95
CA PRO A 104 25.82 -9.85 -1.85
C PRO A 104 24.69 -8.82 -1.96
N TRP A 105 24.79 -7.75 -1.16
CA TRP A 105 23.75 -6.71 -1.08
C TRP A 105 23.57 -5.95 -2.41
N ARG A 106 24.63 -5.82 -3.22
CA ARG A 106 24.58 -5.20 -4.55
C ARG A 106 23.81 -6.03 -5.59
N LEU A 107 23.60 -7.32 -5.32
CA LEU A 107 22.85 -8.19 -6.22
C LEU A 107 21.33 -8.02 -6.00
N PRO A 108 20.54 -7.62 -7.02
CA PRO A 108 19.10 -7.51 -6.90
C PRO A 108 18.45 -8.85 -6.51
N LEU A 109 17.37 -8.79 -5.73
CA LEU A 109 16.69 -10.00 -5.21
C LEU A 109 16.19 -10.96 -6.31
N LYS A 110 15.91 -10.44 -7.51
CA LYS A 110 15.36 -11.21 -8.63
C LYS A 110 16.43 -11.86 -9.49
N ASP A 111 17.68 -11.45 -9.33
CA ASP A 111 18.77 -11.92 -10.17
C ASP A 111 19.39 -13.17 -9.56
N GLU A 112 19.86 -14.05 -10.42
CA GLU A 112 20.55 -15.26 -10.01
C GLU A 112 21.97 -14.94 -9.57
N LEU A 113 22.53 -15.82 -8.73
CA LEU A 113 23.89 -15.68 -8.27
C LEU A 113 24.82 -15.95 -9.46
N PRO A 114 25.70 -15.01 -9.86
CA PRO A 114 26.70 -15.29 -10.89
C PRO A 114 27.53 -16.52 -10.51
N GLU A 115 27.81 -17.41 -11.47
CA GLU A 115 28.68 -18.57 -11.24
C GLU A 115 30.16 -18.18 -11.10
N ASP A 116 30.52 -17.00 -11.61
CA ASP A 116 31.88 -16.50 -11.63
C ASP A 116 32.29 -15.90 -10.26
N ALA A 117 33.32 -16.49 -9.65
CA ALA A 117 33.82 -16.11 -8.33
C ALA A 117 34.38 -14.68 -8.30
N GLU A 118 34.95 -14.18 -9.41
CA GLU A 118 35.49 -12.82 -9.48
C GLU A 118 34.37 -11.77 -9.46
N ILE A 119 33.23 -12.08 -10.08
CA ILE A 119 32.05 -11.20 -10.07
C ILE A 119 31.43 -11.17 -8.66
N LEU A 120 31.43 -12.28 -7.95
CA LEU A 120 30.91 -12.36 -6.58
C LEU A 120 31.72 -11.54 -5.59
N THR A 121 33.06 -11.59 -5.68
CA THR A 121 33.93 -10.79 -4.81
C THR A 121 33.78 -9.29 -5.09
N ALA A 122 33.67 -8.89 -6.36
CA ALA A 122 33.40 -7.50 -6.73
C ALA A 122 32.05 -6.99 -6.19
N LEU A 123 31.02 -7.84 -6.17
CA LEU A 123 29.70 -7.48 -5.63
C LEU A 123 29.66 -7.45 -4.09
N ALA A 124 30.57 -8.16 -3.42
CA ALA A 124 30.68 -8.22 -1.97
C ALA A 124 31.49 -7.07 -1.36
N HIS A 125 32.04 -6.17 -2.18
CA HIS A 125 32.86 -5.04 -1.71
C HIS A 125 32.12 -4.18 -0.67
N GLU A 126 32.86 -3.70 0.33
CA GLU A 126 32.34 -2.79 1.35
C GLU A 126 32.05 -1.41 0.75
N PRO A 127 31.06 -0.67 1.27
CA PRO A 127 30.78 0.68 0.78
C PRO A 127 31.99 1.58 1.06
N GLU A 128 32.47 2.28 0.04
CA GLU A 128 33.61 3.20 0.17
C GLU A 128 33.18 4.61 0.61
N THR A 129 31.90 4.95 0.37
CA THR A 129 31.34 6.28 0.61
C THR A 129 30.15 6.21 1.58
N ASP A 130 29.89 7.33 2.27
CA ASP A 130 28.74 7.45 3.18
C ASP A 130 27.40 7.29 2.46
N GLU A 131 27.33 7.73 1.20
CA GLU A 131 26.15 7.56 0.34
C GLU A 131 25.89 6.07 0.05
N GLU A 132 26.93 5.33 -0.33
CA GLU A 132 26.83 3.88 -0.54
C GLU A 132 26.48 3.12 0.75
N ALA A 133 26.96 3.58 1.91
CA ALA A 133 26.60 2.99 3.20
C ALA A 133 25.09 3.16 3.51
N ALA A 134 24.52 4.32 3.17
CA ALA A 134 23.08 4.55 3.29
C ALA A 134 22.27 3.68 2.32
N GLU A 135 22.72 3.54 1.07
CA GLU A 135 22.10 2.65 0.09
C GLU A 135 22.15 1.18 0.51
N LYS A 136 23.30 0.72 1.00
CA LYS A 136 23.47 -0.63 1.55
C LYS A 136 22.47 -0.88 2.66
N THR A 137 22.34 0.05 3.61
CA THR A 137 21.40 -0.06 4.72
C THR A 137 19.96 -0.20 4.21
N GLN A 138 19.55 0.65 3.26
CA GLN A 138 18.20 0.60 2.69
C GLN A 138 17.92 -0.71 1.94
N ILE A 139 18.89 -1.19 1.15
CA ILE A 139 18.75 -2.43 0.37
C ILE A 139 18.69 -3.64 1.31
N VAL A 140 19.55 -3.68 2.31
CA VAL A 140 19.58 -4.73 3.34
C VAL A 140 18.26 -4.78 4.09
N GLU A 141 17.78 -3.65 4.64
CA GLU A 141 16.50 -3.59 5.36
C GLU A 141 15.30 -4.04 4.50
N ASN A 142 15.29 -3.63 3.22
CA ASN A 142 14.25 -4.04 2.27
C ASN A 142 14.30 -5.55 1.98
N ALA A 143 15.51 -6.10 1.81
CA ALA A 143 15.71 -7.54 1.63
C ALA A 143 15.23 -8.33 2.86
N GLU A 144 15.65 -7.92 4.06
CA GLU A 144 15.26 -8.55 5.32
C GLU A 144 13.74 -8.52 5.52
N THR A 145 13.10 -7.37 5.27
CA THR A 145 11.64 -7.23 5.34
C THR A 145 10.95 -8.21 4.40
N LYS A 146 11.43 -8.36 3.16
CA LYS A 146 10.86 -9.29 2.19
C LYS A 146 11.07 -10.75 2.61
N ILE A 147 12.21 -11.10 3.20
CA ILE A 147 12.51 -12.44 3.71
C ILE A 147 11.56 -12.78 4.86
N MET A 148 11.41 -11.88 5.84
CA MET A 148 10.50 -12.06 6.96
C MET A 148 9.05 -12.24 6.50
N LEU A 149 8.60 -11.41 5.53
CA LEU A 149 7.28 -11.53 4.93
C LEU A 149 7.10 -12.86 4.18
N TRP A 150 8.13 -13.34 3.49
CA TRP A 150 8.09 -14.61 2.78
C TRP A 150 7.88 -15.78 3.75
N TYR A 151 8.68 -15.88 4.81
CA TYR A 151 8.51 -16.91 5.85
C TYR A 151 7.14 -16.83 6.51
N GLY A 152 6.66 -15.61 6.81
CA GLY A 152 5.33 -15.38 7.34
C GLY A 152 4.21 -15.92 6.42
N ARG A 153 4.33 -15.69 5.10
CA ARG A 153 3.40 -16.23 4.10
C ARG A 153 3.48 -17.74 3.97
N GLN A 154 4.68 -18.34 3.97
CA GLN A 154 4.83 -19.80 3.91
C GLN A 154 4.10 -20.46 5.09
N ARG A 155 4.23 -19.90 6.29
CA ARG A 155 3.52 -20.41 7.46
C ARG A 155 2.00 -20.26 7.36
N GLN A 156 1.51 -19.14 6.83
CA GLN A 156 0.07 -18.94 6.63
C GLN A 156 -0.49 -19.94 5.61
N SER A 157 0.21 -20.15 4.49
CA SER A 157 -0.14 -21.15 3.47
C SER A 157 -0.29 -22.54 4.08
N ASN A 158 0.69 -22.96 4.90
CA ASN A 158 0.69 -24.25 5.58
C ASN A 158 -0.41 -24.41 6.63
N LYS A 159 -0.98 -23.32 7.17
CA LYS A 159 -2.13 -23.38 8.09
C LYS A 159 -3.43 -23.59 7.35
N THR A 160 -3.59 -22.96 6.19
CA THR A 160 -4.82 -23.06 5.39
C THR A 160 -4.98 -24.45 4.77
N THR A 161 -3.89 -25.11 4.37
CA THR A 161 -3.93 -26.46 3.76
C THR A 161 -4.17 -27.58 4.77
N LYS A 162 -3.87 -27.39 6.05
CA LYS A 162 -4.01 -28.45 7.08
C LYS A 162 -5.44 -28.68 7.57
N ASN A 163 -6.36 -27.73 7.37
CA ASN A 163 -7.73 -27.89 7.81
C ASN A 163 -8.63 -28.24 6.61
N PRO A 164 -9.00 -29.53 6.43
CA PRO A 164 -9.87 -29.95 5.32
C PRO A 164 -11.26 -29.30 5.41
N PHE A 165 -11.67 -28.86 6.61
CA PHE A 165 -12.92 -28.13 6.84
C PHE A 165 -12.78 -26.63 6.69
N PHE A 166 -11.62 -26.07 6.31
CA PHE A 166 -11.46 -24.61 6.19
C PHE A 166 -12.49 -24.02 5.22
N VAL A 167 -12.77 -24.69 4.10
CA VAL A 167 -13.77 -24.25 3.12
C VAL A 167 -15.17 -24.27 3.74
N THR A 168 -15.54 -25.38 4.38
CA THR A 168 -16.84 -25.55 5.06
C THR A 168 -17.03 -24.56 6.20
N LEU A 169 -16.05 -24.41 7.08
CA LEU A 169 -16.08 -23.46 8.20
C LEU A 169 -16.09 -22.02 7.71
N LYS A 170 -15.43 -21.71 6.58
CA LYS A 170 -15.50 -20.39 5.96
C LYS A 170 -16.89 -20.11 5.40
N ALA A 171 -17.56 -21.11 4.82
CA ALA A 171 -18.94 -20.99 4.34
C ALA A 171 -19.95 -20.82 5.49
N LEU A 172 -19.68 -21.41 6.67
CA LEU A 172 -20.50 -21.28 7.88
C LEU A 172 -20.24 -19.99 8.67
N ARG A 173 -19.21 -19.20 8.34
CA ARG A 173 -18.99 -17.93 9.03
C ARG A 173 -20.09 -16.95 8.64
N PRO A 174 -20.66 -16.19 9.60
CA PRO A 174 -21.61 -15.14 9.28
C PRO A 174 -20.97 -14.16 8.28
N GLN A 175 -21.80 -13.63 7.38
CA GLN A 175 -21.43 -12.71 6.31
C GLN A 175 -20.77 -11.44 6.87
N GLY A 176 -19.48 -11.52 7.18
CA GLY A 176 -18.65 -10.39 7.59
C GLY A 176 -19.12 -9.61 8.83
N PRO A 177 -18.42 -8.51 9.15
CA PRO A 177 -18.85 -7.58 10.18
C PRO A 177 -20.16 -6.89 9.77
N ALA A 178 -20.93 -6.44 10.76
CA ALA A 178 -22.15 -5.67 10.52
C ALA A 178 -21.87 -4.40 9.69
N PRO A 179 -22.75 -4.03 8.74
CA PRO A 179 -22.64 -2.81 7.96
C PRO A 179 -22.52 -1.58 8.86
N LYS A 180 -21.53 -0.74 8.56
CA LYS A 180 -21.32 0.53 9.24
C LYS A 180 -22.10 1.62 8.52
N ARG A 181 -22.64 2.57 9.28
CA ARG A 181 -23.29 3.76 8.73
C ARG A 181 -22.27 4.57 7.91
N ILE A 182 -22.63 4.89 6.68
CA ILE A 182 -21.83 5.75 5.81
C ILE A 182 -21.92 7.20 6.38
N PRO A 183 -20.80 7.93 6.53
CA PRO A 183 -20.85 9.33 6.93
C PRO A 183 -21.61 10.19 5.91
N ASP A 184 -22.38 11.18 6.38
CA ASP A 184 -23.23 12.06 5.57
C ASP A 184 -22.47 12.68 4.36
N VAL A 185 -21.19 13.01 4.53
CA VAL A 185 -20.30 13.54 3.48
C VAL A 185 -20.03 12.50 2.37
N GLN A 186 -19.80 11.26 2.74
CA GLN A 186 -19.54 10.18 1.77
C GLN A 186 -20.83 9.82 1.04
N PHE A 187 -21.96 9.84 1.75
CA PHE A 187 -23.27 9.67 1.15
C PHE A 187 -23.56 10.79 0.13
N TYR A 188 -23.30 12.05 0.50
CA TYR A 188 -23.41 13.20 -0.41
C TYR A 188 -22.57 13.03 -1.68
N LEU A 189 -21.38 12.43 -1.56
CA LEU A 189 -20.48 12.19 -2.71
C LEU A 189 -21.01 11.11 -3.66
N SER A 190 -21.72 10.09 -3.16
CA SER A 190 -22.30 9.01 -3.97
C SER A 190 -23.71 9.32 -4.48
N HIS A 191 -24.42 10.26 -3.85
CA HIS A 191 -25.79 10.60 -4.19
C HIS A 191 -25.92 11.20 -5.60
N ASN A 192 -26.94 10.78 -6.36
CA ASN A 192 -27.10 11.14 -7.78
C ASN A 192 -27.27 12.65 -8.01
N ASP A 193 -27.99 13.34 -7.12
CA ASP A 193 -28.25 14.78 -7.24
C ASP A 193 -26.98 15.65 -7.07
N PHE A 194 -26.01 15.18 -6.28
CA PHE A 194 -24.90 16.02 -5.81
C PHE A 194 -23.54 15.61 -6.39
N LYS A 195 -23.40 14.37 -6.87
CA LYS A 195 -22.14 13.86 -7.43
C LYS A 195 -21.61 14.71 -8.60
N GLU A 196 -22.51 15.25 -9.43
CA GLU A 196 -22.14 16.09 -10.58
C GLU A 196 -21.62 17.46 -10.13
N GLY A 197 -22.22 18.04 -9.09
CA GLY A 197 -21.74 19.29 -8.48
C GLY A 197 -20.33 19.14 -7.92
N VAL A 198 -20.06 18.04 -7.21
CA VAL A 198 -18.71 17.76 -6.69
C VAL A 198 -17.70 17.53 -7.82
N ALA A 199 -18.09 16.83 -8.89
CA ALA A 199 -17.22 16.59 -10.04
C ALA A 199 -16.86 17.90 -10.76
N ARG A 200 -17.85 18.78 -10.96
CA ARG A 200 -17.65 20.10 -11.56
C ARG A 200 -16.69 20.97 -10.75
N ASP A 201 -16.87 21.03 -9.42
CA ASP A 201 -15.99 21.80 -8.54
C ASP A 201 -14.57 21.21 -8.48
N PHE A 202 -14.44 19.89 -8.60
CA PHE A 202 -13.16 19.21 -8.65
C PHE A 202 -12.37 19.56 -9.92
N GLU A 203 -13.05 19.61 -11.07
CA GLU A 203 -12.45 20.03 -12.34
C GLU A 203 -12.12 21.53 -12.34
N ALA A 204 -13.02 22.37 -11.83
CA ALA A 204 -12.82 23.82 -11.75
C ALA A 204 -11.61 24.21 -10.90
N LYS A 205 -11.34 23.48 -9.80
CA LYS A 205 -10.14 23.68 -8.96
C LYS A 205 -8.85 23.11 -9.58
N GLY A 206 -8.93 22.50 -10.77
CA GLY A 206 -7.76 21.96 -11.49
C GLY A 206 -7.15 20.73 -10.84
N TYR A 207 -7.87 20.04 -9.94
CA TYR A 207 -7.33 18.89 -9.20
C TYR A 207 -7.12 17.63 -10.05
N ALA A 208 -7.53 17.64 -11.32
CA ALA A 208 -7.24 16.57 -12.26
C ALA A 208 -5.72 16.36 -12.48
N SER A 209 -4.90 17.39 -12.30
CA SER A 209 -3.43 17.32 -12.42
C SER A 209 -2.73 16.75 -11.18
N GLN A 210 -3.43 16.66 -10.04
CA GLN A 210 -2.89 16.11 -8.80
C GLN A 210 -2.73 14.58 -8.89
N PRO A 211 -1.89 13.95 -8.05
CA PRO A 211 -1.74 12.50 -8.06
C PRO A 211 -3.06 11.79 -7.72
N SER A 212 -3.36 10.71 -8.45
CA SER A 212 -4.63 9.96 -8.33
C SER A 212 -4.93 9.51 -6.89
N ARG A 213 -3.89 9.23 -6.08
CA ARG A 213 -4.02 8.86 -4.66
C ARG A 213 -4.71 9.95 -3.81
N GLU A 214 -4.62 11.22 -4.21
CA GLU A 214 -5.18 12.35 -3.47
C GLU A 214 -6.58 12.74 -3.93
N HIS A 215 -7.01 12.29 -5.11
CA HIS A 215 -8.29 12.68 -5.72
C HIS A 215 -9.48 12.43 -4.78
N LEU A 216 -9.51 11.26 -4.11
CA LEU A 216 -10.59 10.94 -3.18
C LEU A 216 -10.62 11.88 -1.97
N LYS A 217 -9.45 12.24 -1.42
CA LYS A 217 -9.34 13.17 -0.29
C LYS A 217 -9.86 14.56 -0.69
N LEU A 218 -9.46 15.03 -1.87
CA LEU A 218 -9.87 16.33 -2.41
C LEU A 218 -11.38 16.38 -2.69
N ARG A 219 -11.95 15.32 -3.30
CA ARG A 219 -13.41 15.21 -3.50
C ARG A 219 -14.18 15.20 -2.19
N CYS A 220 -13.70 14.47 -1.18
CA CYS A 220 -14.29 14.51 0.16
C CYS A 220 -14.25 15.91 0.80
N GLN A 221 -13.20 16.70 0.54
CA GLN A 221 -13.11 18.08 1.03
C GLN A 221 -14.13 18.98 0.33
N ILE A 222 -14.25 18.88 -1.00
CA ILE A 222 -15.27 19.62 -1.77
C ILE A 222 -16.68 19.26 -1.30
N ALA A 223 -16.97 17.96 -1.15
CA ALA A 223 -18.26 17.50 -0.66
C ALA A 223 -18.59 18.06 0.74
N LYS A 224 -17.61 18.16 1.64
CA LYS A 224 -17.79 18.83 2.96
C LYS A 224 -18.14 20.30 2.81
N GLU A 225 -17.45 21.01 1.93
CA GLU A 225 -17.69 22.44 1.67
C GLU A 225 -19.08 22.67 1.08
N LEU A 226 -19.48 21.86 0.10
CA LEU A 226 -20.80 21.95 -0.53
C LEU A 226 -21.89 21.58 0.46
N LEU A 227 -21.80 20.43 1.14
CA LEU A 227 -22.76 20.00 2.14
C LEU A 227 -22.97 21.06 3.25
N ARG A 228 -21.91 21.77 3.66
CA ARG A 228 -22.01 22.84 4.66
C ARG A 228 -22.77 24.08 4.15
N LYS A 229 -22.70 24.35 2.85
CA LYS A 229 -23.41 25.46 2.18
C LYS A 229 -24.87 25.12 1.89
N GLU A 230 -25.22 23.85 1.82
CA GLU A 230 -26.59 23.41 1.57
C GLU A 230 -27.56 23.88 2.68
N PRO A 231 -28.82 24.19 2.33
CA PRO A 231 -29.83 24.55 3.29
C PRO A 231 -30.11 23.38 4.25
N GLN A 232 -30.59 23.71 5.45
CA GLN A 232 -30.75 22.75 6.55
C GLN A 232 -31.67 21.57 6.16
N ASN A 233 -32.75 21.85 5.42
CA ASN A 233 -33.68 20.83 4.93
C ASN A 233 -33.00 19.77 4.05
N VAL A 234 -32.06 20.16 3.18
CA VAL A 234 -31.33 19.23 2.31
C VAL A 234 -30.38 18.37 3.13
N ARG A 235 -29.68 18.98 4.10
CA ARG A 235 -28.79 18.24 5.01
C ARG A 235 -29.55 17.20 5.84
N ASP A 236 -30.73 17.55 6.33
CA ASP A 236 -31.57 16.63 7.09
C ASP A 236 -32.14 15.51 6.21
N ARG A 237 -32.55 15.83 4.98
CA ARG A 237 -32.98 14.82 3.98
C ARG A 237 -31.89 13.77 3.74
N ILE A 238 -30.67 14.22 3.48
CA ILE A 238 -29.51 13.35 3.23
C ILE A 238 -29.18 12.48 4.44
N ARG A 239 -29.31 13.04 5.65
CA ARG A 239 -29.11 12.28 6.88
C ARG A 239 -30.17 11.19 7.04
N SER A 240 -31.43 11.48 6.74
CA SER A 240 -32.52 10.51 6.80
C SER A 240 -32.33 9.38 5.79
N GLU A 241 -32.06 9.71 4.53
CA GLU A 241 -31.78 8.71 3.48
C GLU A 241 -30.58 7.82 3.84
N ALA A 242 -29.50 8.41 4.37
CA ALA A 242 -28.33 7.65 4.84
C ALA A 242 -28.63 6.73 6.04
N LEU A 243 -29.60 7.09 6.89
CA LEU A 243 -30.06 6.24 7.98
C LEU A 243 -30.96 5.11 7.47
N GLU A 244 -31.82 5.37 6.50
CA GLU A 244 -32.68 4.38 5.85
C GLU A 244 -31.85 3.31 5.14
N GLU A 245 -30.87 3.70 4.30
CA GLU A 245 -29.96 2.75 3.65
C GLU A 245 -29.17 1.92 4.66
N HIS A 246 -28.75 2.54 5.78
CA HIS A 246 -28.05 1.81 6.84
C HIS A 246 -28.96 0.80 7.56
N ALA A 247 -30.21 1.17 7.82
CA ALA A 247 -31.21 0.29 8.42
C ALA A 247 -31.53 -0.90 7.51
N GLU A 248 -31.67 -0.66 6.20
CA GLU A 248 -31.86 -1.72 5.21
C GLU A 248 -30.66 -2.65 5.13
N ALA A 249 -29.44 -2.11 5.08
CA ALA A 249 -28.22 -2.90 5.08
C ALA A 249 -28.09 -3.75 6.36
N LEU A 250 -28.43 -3.19 7.53
CA LEU A 250 -28.47 -3.93 8.79
C LEU A 250 -29.53 -5.03 8.77
N ARG A 251 -30.71 -4.80 8.19
CA ARG A 251 -31.74 -5.83 8.05
C ARG A 251 -31.25 -6.98 7.17
N LEU A 252 -30.69 -6.67 6.00
CA LEU A 252 -30.12 -7.68 5.10
C LEU A 252 -28.98 -8.47 5.76
N HIS A 253 -28.13 -7.80 6.53
CA HIS A 253 -27.06 -8.47 7.29
C HIS A 253 -27.61 -9.40 8.37
N LYS A 254 -28.64 -8.98 9.10
CA LYS A 254 -29.33 -9.82 10.09
C LYS A 254 -29.97 -11.04 9.46
N ASP A 255 -30.73 -10.87 8.37
CA ASP A 255 -31.37 -11.96 7.63
C ASP A 255 -30.32 -12.97 7.14
N ALA A 256 -29.23 -12.48 6.55
CA ALA A 256 -28.11 -13.31 6.10
C ALA A 256 -27.38 -14.03 7.26
N SER A 257 -27.27 -13.39 8.42
CA SER A 257 -26.64 -14.01 9.61
C SER A 257 -27.49 -15.12 10.24
N LEU A 258 -28.82 -15.07 10.06
CA LEU A 258 -29.77 -16.08 10.55
C LEU A 258 -29.97 -17.23 9.55
N GLY A 259 -29.36 -17.17 8.37
CA GLY A 259 -29.52 -18.18 7.32
C GLY A 259 -30.90 -18.15 6.65
N LEU A 260 -31.63 -17.04 6.76
CA LEU A 260 -32.88 -16.85 6.04
C LEU A 260 -32.58 -16.59 4.55
N PRO A 261 -33.39 -17.12 3.62
CA PRO A 261 -33.25 -16.80 2.21
C PRO A 261 -33.37 -15.29 2.03
N SER A 262 -32.47 -14.72 1.22
CA SER A 262 -32.43 -13.28 0.95
C SER A 262 -33.82 -12.78 0.54
N SER A 263 -34.32 -11.77 1.25
CA SER A 263 -35.58 -11.09 0.94
C SER A 263 -35.49 -10.16 -0.27
N ASN A 264 -34.29 -10.05 -0.87
CA ASN A 264 -34.07 -9.31 -2.12
C ASN A 264 -34.36 -10.19 -3.34
N PRO A 265 -35.32 -9.84 -4.22
CA PRO A 265 -35.67 -10.65 -5.39
C PRO A 265 -34.50 -10.80 -6.37
N THR A 266 -33.59 -9.83 -6.45
CA THR A 266 -32.39 -9.88 -7.29
C THR A 266 -31.37 -10.94 -6.83
N ALA A 267 -31.38 -11.30 -5.54
CA ALA A 267 -30.47 -12.31 -4.99
C ALA A 267 -31.04 -13.74 -5.05
N GLN A 268 -32.31 -13.90 -5.43
CA GLN A 268 -32.97 -15.20 -5.62
C GLN A 268 -32.96 -15.66 -7.09
N ALA A 269 -32.47 -14.82 -8.01
CA ALA A 269 -32.48 -15.06 -9.46
C ALA A 269 -31.09 -15.45 -10.04
N GLU A 270 -30.06 -15.58 -9.20
CA GLU A 270 -28.74 -16.15 -9.54
C GLU A 270 -28.55 -17.51 -8.86
#